data_AF-A0A0W1SLI7-F1
#
_entry.id   AF-A0A0W1SLI7-F1
#
_cell.length_a   1.000
_cell.length_b   1.000
_cell.length_c   1.000
_cell.angle_alpha   90.00
_cell.angle_beta   90.00
_cell.angle_gamma   90.00
#
_symmetry.space_group_name_H-M   'P 1'
#
loop_
_entity.id
_entity.type
_entity.pdbx_description
1 polymer ?
#
loop_
_entity_poly.entity_id
_entity_poly.type
_entity_poly.pdbx_seq_one_letter_code
_entity_poly.pdbx_strand_id
1 'polypeptide(L)' 'MSISMRSPLGELPNPPADLDGDGLFEDINHDGNVTVSDVQALFANRDGSVAQDNAGRFDFTQDGQLNIVDIQHLFVGLGR' A
#
# COMPACT_ATOMS: atom_id res chain seq x y z
N MET A 1 -12.29 -1.90 -13.08
CA MET A 1 -11.26 -1.08 -13.77
C MET A 1 -10.07 -1.07 -12.83
N SER A 2 -8.93 -1.68 -13.18
CA SER A 2 -7.75 -1.59 -12.33
C SER A 2 -7.33 -0.13 -12.25
N ILE A 3 -7.37 0.42 -11.04
CA ILE A 3 -6.81 1.74 -10.75
C ILE A 3 -5.30 1.52 -10.65
N SER A 4 -4.50 2.28 -11.38
CA SER A 4 -3.04 2.13 -11.36
C SER A 4 -2.40 3.42 -10.87
N MET A 5 -1.57 3.28 -9.83
CA MET A 5 -0.69 4.33 -9.36
C MET A 5 0.47 4.50 -10.33
N ARG A 6 0.93 5.74 -10.54
CA ARG A 6 1.97 6.05 -11.53
C ARG A 6 3.36 6.25 -10.94
N SER A 7 3.45 6.45 -9.63
CA SER A 7 4.69 6.76 -8.93
C SER A 7 5.00 5.69 -7.89
N PRO A 8 6.22 5.15 -7.85
CA PRO A 8 6.70 4.32 -6.75
C PRO A 8 6.70 5.06 -5.42
N LEU A 9 6.59 4.32 -4.31
CA LEU A 9 6.83 4.87 -2.98
C LEU A 9 8.34 4.96 -2.73
N GLY A 10 8.83 6.17 -2.45
CA GLY A 10 10.25 6.40 -2.18
C GLY A 10 11.15 5.90 -3.31
N GLU A 11 12.07 4.98 -2.97
CA GLU A 11 13.05 4.40 -3.90
C GLU A 11 12.63 3.02 -4.45
N LEU A 12 11.38 2.61 -4.26
CA LEU A 12 10.89 1.34 -4.83
C LEU A 12 10.96 1.36 -6.37
N PRO A 13 11.20 0.21 -7.02
CA PRO A 13 11.38 0.15 -8.46
C PRO A 13 10.08 0.36 -9.25
N ASN A 14 8.93 0.06 -8.64
CA ASN A 14 7.62 0.02 -9.30
C ASN A 14 6.54 0.69 -8.44
N PRO A 15 5.48 1.24 -9.05
CA PRO A 15 4.32 1.75 -8.32
C PRO A 15 3.53 0.62 -7.68
N PRO A 16 2.96 0.83 -6.48
CA PRO A 16 2.06 -0.14 -5.86
C PRO A 16 0.91 -0.58 -6.77
N ALA A 17 0.36 -1.77 -6.50
CA ALA A 17 -0.73 -2.36 -7.26
C ALA A 17 -1.86 -2.87 -6.36
N ASP A 18 -3.06 -2.84 -6.95
CA ASP A 18 -4.31 -3.39 -6.45
C ASP A 18 -4.52 -4.75 -7.15
N LEU A 19 -4.37 -5.86 -6.42
CA LEU A 19 -4.42 -7.21 -7.01
C LEU A 19 -5.83 -7.79 -6.99
N ASP A 20 -6.70 -7.34 -6.08
CA ASP A 20 -8.06 -7.86 -5.91
C ASP A 20 -9.17 -6.96 -6.49
N GLY A 21 -8.82 -5.74 -6.88
CA GLY A 21 -9.69 -4.77 -7.54
C GLY A 21 -10.60 -3.98 -6.61
N ASP A 22 -10.33 -3.94 -5.30
CA ASP A 22 -11.11 -3.19 -4.32
C ASP A 22 -10.75 -1.69 -4.26
N GLY A 23 -9.67 -1.30 -4.93
CA GLY A 23 -9.17 0.08 -5.02
C GLY A 23 -8.16 0.47 -3.95
N LEU A 24 -7.80 -0.45 -3.05
CA LEU A 24 -6.66 -0.39 -2.13
C LEU A 24 -5.45 -1.08 -2.76
N PHE A 25 -4.27 -0.73 -2.27
CA PHE A 25 -3.01 -1.09 -2.91
C PHE A 25 -2.15 -1.86 -1.91
N GLU A 26 -2.30 -3.18 -1.91
CA GLU A 26 -1.68 -4.13 -0.99
C GLU A 26 -0.33 -4.68 -1.48
N ASP A 27 -0.10 -4.69 -2.80
CA ASP A 27 1.20 -5.02 -3.41
C ASP A 27 2.02 -3.74 -3.55
N ILE A 28 2.80 -3.45 -2.52
CA ILE A 28 3.49 -2.15 -2.36
C ILE A 28 4.75 -2.10 -3.20
N ASN A 29 5.47 -3.22 -3.31
CA ASN A 29 6.69 -3.31 -4.10
C ASN A 29 6.44 -3.72 -5.56
N HIS A 30 5.20 -4.09 -5.90
CA HIS A 30 4.76 -4.58 -7.20
C HIS A 30 5.52 -5.84 -7.65
N ASP A 31 5.67 -6.80 -6.74
CA ASP A 31 6.26 -8.11 -7.05
C ASP A 31 5.21 -9.19 -7.41
N GLY A 32 3.93 -8.82 -7.37
CA GLY A 32 2.80 -9.69 -7.67
C GLY A 32 2.35 -10.54 -6.49
N ASN A 33 2.89 -10.31 -5.29
CA ASN A 33 2.51 -11.02 -4.08
C ASN A 33 2.31 -10.02 -2.93
N VAL A 34 1.39 -10.34 -2.02
CA VAL A 34 1.17 -9.56 -0.80
C VAL A 34 1.88 -10.25 0.35
N THR A 35 2.98 -9.67 0.81
CA THR A 35 3.89 -10.29 1.77
C THR A 35 4.31 -9.32 2.88
N VAL A 36 5.14 -9.81 3.82
CA VAL A 36 5.75 -8.96 4.85
C VAL A 36 6.65 -7.89 4.23
N SER A 37 7.20 -8.11 3.04
CA SER A 37 8.01 -7.10 2.33
C SER A 37 7.19 -5.85 2.01
N ASP A 38 5.90 -6.02 1.67
CA ASP A 38 4.98 -4.91 1.38
C ASP A 38 4.66 -4.11 2.63
N VAL A 39 4.41 -4.81 3.74
CA VAL A 39 4.21 -4.19 5.06
C VAL A 39 5.42 -3.33 5.44
N GLN A 40 6.64 -3.86 5.25
CA GLN A 40 7.88 -3.14 5.54
C GLN A 40 8.06 -1.94 4.60
N ALA A 41 7.75 -2.11 3.31
CA ALA A 41 7.86 -1.06 2.31
C ALA A 41 6.90 0.10 2.59
N LEU A 42 5.64 -0.20 2.91
CA LEU A 42 4.66 0.84 3.27
C LEU A 42 5.04 1.50 4.59
N PHE A 43 5.46 0.73 5.60
CA PHE A 43 5.93 1.30 6.86
C PHE A 43 7.08 2.30 6.66
N ALA A 44 8.06 1.96 5.82
CA ALA A 44 9.22 2.81 5.56
C ALA A 44 8.87 4.09 4.79
N ASN A 45 7.85 4.04 3.93
CA ASN A 45 7.52 5.14 3.02
C ASN A 45 6.21 5.89 3.37
N ARG A 46 5.48 5.48 4.41
CA ARG A 46 4.15 6.01 4.76
C ARG A 46 4.11 7.53 4.93
N ASP A 47 5.18 8.13 5.43
CA ASP A 47 5.26 9.57 5.72
C ASP A 47 5.72 10.37 4.48
N GLY A 48 6.05 9.69 3.38
CA GLY A 48 6.48 10.31 2.12
C GLY A 48 5.30 10.93 1.35
N SER A 49 5.58 11.97 0.57
CA SER A 49 4.55 12.72 -0.18
C SER A 49 3.72 11.82 -1.09
N VAL A 50 4.35 10.88 -1.79
CA VAL A 50 3.65 9.95 -2.69
C VAL A 50 2.63 9.10 -1.94
N ALA A 51 2.97 8.63 -0.74
CA ALA A 51 2.06 7.86 0.09
C ALA A 51 0.92 8.74 0.64
N GLN A 52 1.25 9.92 1.18
CA GLN A 52 0.27 10.84 1.78
C GLN A 52 -0.69 11.46 0.75
N ASP A 53 -0.20 11.83 -0.44
CA ASP A 53 -1.03 12.34 -1.55
C ASP A 53 -2.02 11.28 -2.07
N ASN A 54 -1.74 10.00 -1.78
CA ASN A 54 -2.56 8.86 -2.17
C ASN A 54 -3.05 8.08 -0.95
N ALA A 55 -3.16 8.71 0.23
CA ALA A 55 -3.46 8.03 1.49
C ALA A 55 -4.69 7.12 1.41
N GLY A 56 -5.74 7.53 0.69
CA GLY A 56 -6.96 6.73 0.50
C GLY A 56 -6.76 5.42 -0.30
N ARG A 57 -5.58 5.17 -0.88
CA ARG A 57 -5.21 3.87 -1.48
C ARG A 57 -4.57 2.92 -0.47
N PHE A 58 -4.12 3.45 0.66
CA PHE A 58 -3.42 2.71 1.71
C PHE A 58 -4.18 2.76 3.05
N ASP A 59 -5.38 3.36 3.06
CA ASP A 59 -6.32 3.41 4.18
C ASP A 59 -7.11 2.10 4.23
N PHE A 60 -6.44 1.03 4.67
CA PHE A 60 -7.05 -0.29 4.80
C PHE A 60 -8.10 -0.35 5.90
N THR A 61 -8.08 0.61 6.82
CA THR A 61 -9.05 0.70 7.92
C THR A 61 -10.29 1.50 7.54
N GLN A 62 -10.25 2.25 6.44
CA GLN A 62 -11.27 3.17 5.96
C GLN A 62 -11.61 4.26 6.98
N ASP A 63 -10.62 4.68 7.77
CA ASP A 63 -10.78 5.71 8.81
C ASP A 63 -10.44 7.13 8.33
N GLY A 64 -10.01 7.25 7.07
CA GLY A 64 -9.63 8.49 6.41
C GLY A 64 -8.19 8.92 6.67
N GLN A 65 -7.37 8.07 7.29
CA GLN A 65 -5.96 8.35 7.58
C GLN A 65 -5.07 7.23 7.05
N LEU A 66 -3.85 7.58 6.63
CA LEU A 66 -2.78 6.61 6.45
C LEU A 66 -1.86 6.71 7.66
N ASN A 67 -1.94 5.74 8.56
CA ASN A 67 -1.13 5.70 9.77
C ASN A 67 -0.65 4.28 10.11
N ILE A 68 -0.12 4.09 11.32
CA ILE A 68 0.44 2.80 11.74
C ILE A 68 -0.62 1.68 11.86
N VAL A 69 -1.88 2.04 12.07
CA VAL A 69 -2.99 1.09 12.18
C VAL A 69 -3.25 0.43 10.82
N ASP A 70 -3.12 1.16 9.71
CA ASP A 70 -3.24 0.60 8.36
C ASP A 70 -2.12 -0.40 8.06
N ILE A 71 -0.89 -0.10 8.51
CA ILE A 71 0.25 -1.04 8.39
C ILE A 71 -0.04 -2.34 9.14
N GLN A 72 -0.60 -2.23 10.35
CA GLN A 72 -0.99 -3.39 11.14
C GLN A 72 -2.13 -4.17 10.47
N HIS A 73 -3.09 -3.47 9.89
CA HIS A 73 -4.19 -4.08 9.16
C HIS A 73 -3.69 -4.86 7.94
N LEU A 74 -2.79 -4.28 7.15
CA LEU A 74 -2.13 -4.95 6.03
C LEU A 74 -1.38 -6.22 6.50
N PHE A 75 -0.66 -6.14 7.62
CA PHE A 75 0.04 -7.29 8.20
C PHE A 75 -0.90 -8.42 8.64
N VAL A 76 -2.01 -8.10 9.30
CA VAL A 76 -3.02 -9.09 9.71
C VAL A 76 -3.76 -9.69 8.51
N GLY A 77 -3.81 -8.94 7.39
CA GLY A 77 -4.38 -9.37 6.12
C GLY A 77 -3.55 -10.42 5.36
N LEU A 78 -2.28 -10.63 5.73
CA LEU A 78 -1.40 -11.54 5.00
C LEU A 78 -1.92 -13.00 5.03
N GLY A 79 -1.92 -13.64 3.85
CA GLY A 79 -2.29 -15.05 3.68
C GLY A 79 -3.79 -15.34 3.67
N ARG A 80 -4.62 -14.33 3.43
CA ARG A 80 -6.06 -14.48 3.19
C ARG A 80 -6.36 -14.81 1.73
#